data_AF-A0A1Z5JF80-F1
#
_entry.id   AF-A0A1Z5JF80-F1
#
_cell.length_a   1.000
_cell.length_b   1.000
_cell.length_c   1.000
_cell.angle_alpha   90.00
_cell.angle_beta   90.00
_cell.angle_gamma   90.00
#
_symmetry.space_group_name_H-M   'P 1'
#
loop_
_entity.id
_entity.type
_entity.pdbx_description
1 polymer ?
#
loop_
_entity_poly.entity_id
_entity_poly.type
_entity_poly.pdbx_seq_one_letter_code
_entity_poly.pdbx_strand_id
1 'polypeptide(L)'
;MIHLSHRSVALPLLVSIFRVGPAVAFSSLTRPPHRSLSRLKARGDYAGYHVTYDIDGTHISVPEFYVPQALLEWGQAPSALEVIVSENEDDTRHVLTVLPETGCGLDNLEVLQRRETLGTPLWKTNENIAASVYVSSSRLECVFAQPNNHRSRVVLNCDVSTGSLQKPISLYLERKISETSTEGRRADGGGLDARSVSGWVGPELRALESSLNQFCIPTNLAALDGNIKHAFGLPGNVTVACDTDEKALTLWVNQAYGDQSRWIELKCRNNEWKARSWLDTITSDAT
;
A
#
# COMPACT_ATOMS: atom_id res chain seq x y z
N MET A 1 -36.57 -40.64 -28.91
CA MET A 1 -36.97 -39.22 -28.87
C MET A 1 -37.30 -38.90 -27.41
N ILE A 2 -36.30 -38.45 -26.65
CA ILE A 2 -36.38 -38.26 -25.19
C ILE A 2 -36.16 -36.76 -24.95
N HIS A 3 -37.19 -36.08 -24.47
CA HIS A 3 -37.13 -34.68 -24.06
C HIS A 3 -36.44 -34.58 -22.70
N LEU A 4 -35.21 -34.05 -22.66
CA LEU A 4 -34.55 -33.62 -21.44
C LEU A 4 -34.85 -32.13 -21.22
N SER A 5 -35.76 -31.86 -20.28
CA SER A 5 -36.05 -30.52 -19.78
C SER A 5 -34.92 -30.08 -18.84
N HIS A 6 -34.10 -29.13 -19.27
CA HIS A 6 -33.19 -28.42 -18.38
C HIS A 6 -33.99 -27.54 -17.42
N ARG A 7 -34.05 -27.94 -16.15
CA ARG A 7 -34.43 -27.04 -15.05
C ARG A 7 -33.18 -26.27 -14.63
N SER A 8 -33.09 -25.02 -15.05
CA SER A 8 -32.12 -24.07 -14.51
C SER A 8 -32.49 -23.76 -13.06
N VAL A 9 -31.69 -24.25 -12.12
CA VAL A 9 -31.73 -23.81 -10.73
C VAL A 9 -31.02 -22.46 -10.67
N ALA A 10 -31.80 -21.39 -10.61
CA ALA A 10 -31.28 -20.05 -10.35
C ALA A 10 -30.82 -19.98 -8.88
N LEU A 11 -29.51 -20.00 -8.66
CA LEU A 11 -28.92 -19.56 -7.40
C LEU A 11 -29.00 -18.03 -7.34
N PRO A 12 -29.44 -17.42 -6.22
CA PRO A 12 -29.45 -15.98 -6.09
C PRO A 12 -28.01 -15.48 -5.94
N LEU A 13 -27.44 -15.03 -7.06
CA LEU A 13 -26.25 -14.21 -7.13
C LEU A 13 -26.58 -12.85 -6.49
N LEU A 14 -26.10 -12.64 -5.27
CA LEU A 14 -26.18 -11.37 -4.56
C LEU A 14 -25.14 -10.42 -5.15
N VAL A 15 -25.42 -9.94 -6.36
CA VAL A 15 -24.66 -8.88 -7.03
C VAL A 15 -25.16 -7.57 -6.45
N SER A 16 -24.45 -7.06 -5.46
CA SER A 16 -24.60 -5.68 -5.03
C SER A 16 -24.08 -4.75 -6.12
N ILE A 17 -24.98 -4.34 -7.02
CA ILE A 17 -24.79 -3.15 -7.84
C ILE A 17 -24.96 -1.94 -6.91
N PHE A 18 -23.89 -1.53 -6.22
CA PHE A 18 -23.82 -0.17 -5.69
C PHE A 18 -23.08 0.70 -6.69
N ARG A 19 -23.85 1.59 -7.32
CA ARG A 19 -23.33 2.77 -8.01
C ARG A 19 -22.47 3.55 -7.01
N VAL A 20 -21.25 3.88 -7.45
CA VAL A 20 -20.34 4.82 -6.81
C VAL A 20 -21.04 6.17 -6.63
N GLY A 21 -21.23 6.58 -5.38
CA GLY A 21 -21.26 7.99 -5.02
C GLY A 21 -19.93 8.29 -4.30
N PRO A 22 -19.18 9.34 -4.68
CA PRO A 22 -17.96 9.70 -3.98
C PRO A 22 -18.36 10.48 -2.72
N ALA A 23 -18.43 9.79 -1.59
CA ALA A 23 -18.25 10.33 -0.24
C ALA A 23 -18.65 9.24 0.75
N VAL A 24 -17.72 8.35 1.09
CA VAL A 24 -17.75 7.80 2.45
C VAL A 24 -17.35 8.98 3.34
N ALA A 25 -18.36 9.71 3.80
CA ALA A 25 -18.20 10.70 4.84
C ALA A 25 -17.67 9.95 6.05
N PHE A 26 -16.36 10.04 6.30
CA PHE A 26 -15.80 9.72 7.59
C PHE A 26 -16.50 10.63 8.60
N SER A 27 -17.44 10.05 9.35
CA SER A 27 -18.10 10.74 10.46
C SER A 27 -17.03 11.39 11.32
N SER A 28 -17.18 12.70 11.58
CA SER A 28 -16.23 13.51 12.34
C SER A 28 -15.88 12.82 13.67
N LEU A 29 -14.73 12.16 13.70
CA LEU A 29 -14.19 11.55 14.91
C LEU A 29 -13.78 12.68 15.84
N THR A 30 -14.43 12.77 16.99
CA THR A 30 -13.93 13.50 18.15
C THR A 30 -12.46 13.15 18.33
N ARG A 31 -11.59 14.18 18.31
CA ARG A 31 -10.12 14.05 18.38
C ARG A 31 -9.76 13.05 19.49
N PRO A 32 -9.27 11.84 19.17
CA PRO A 32 -8.83 10.92 20.20
C PRO A 32 -7.61 11.52 20.92
N PRO A 33 -7.40 11.18 22.20
CA PRO A 33 -6.28 11.71 22.96
C PRO A 33 -4.96 11.40 22.26
N HIS A 34 -4.13 12.44 22.10
CA HIS A 34 -2.78 12.37 21.55
C HIS A 34 -1.95 11.32 22.32
N ARG A 35 -1.93 10.07 21.83
CA ARG A 35 -0.94 9.09 22.26
C ARG A 35 0.36 9.44 21.58
N SER A 36 1.38 9.74 22.38
CA SER A 36 2.76 9.95 21.92
C SER A 36 3.18 8.80 21.01
N LEU A 37 3.51 9.13 19.77
CA LEU A 37 3.96 8.20 18.73
C LEU A 37 5.44 7.80 18.90
N SER A 38 5.97 7.85 20.13
CA SER A 38 7.31 7.34 20.47
C SER A 38 7.50 5.82 20.22
N ARG A 39 6.47 5.16 19.68
CA ARG A 39 6.46 3.75 19.24
C ARG A 39 6.59 3.54 17.73
N LEU A 40 7.13 4.49 16.95
CA LEU A 40 7.64 4.20 15.60
C LEU A 40 8.97 3.42 15.59
N LYS A 41 9.17 2.54 16.56
CA LYS A 41 9.77 1.25 16.21
C LYS A 41 8.64 0.44 15.62
N ALA A 42 8.42 0.63 14.31
CA ALA A 42 7.62 -0.25 13.49
C ALA A 42 8.26 -1.64 13.55
N ARG A 43 7.88 -2.36 14.59
CA ARG A 43 8.30 -3.71 14.93
C ARG A 43 7.01 -4.45 15.24
N GLY A 44 6.99 -5.71 14.90
CA GLY A 44 5.79 -6.51 15.00
C GLY A 44 5.34 -7.07 13.66
N ASP A 45 4.12 -7.57 13.65
CA ASP A 45 3.52 -8.11 12.44
C ASP A 45 2.44 -7.18 11.92
N TYR A 46 2.37 -7.14 10.59
CA TYR A 46 1.39 -6.41 9.83
C TYR A 46 0.76 -7.34 8.80
N ALA A 47 -0.49 -7.07 8.43
CA ALA A 47 -1.17 -7.72 7.33
C ALA A 47 -1.88 -6.69 6.47
N GLY A 48 -1.96 -6.93 5.16
CA GLY A 48 -2.53 -5.95 4.25
C GLY A 48 -2.44 -6.34 2.80
N TYR A 49 -2.43 -5.34 1.93
CA TYR A 49 -2.33 -5.50 0.49
C TYR A 49 -1.03 -4.95 -0.06
N HIS A 50 -0.50 -5.61 -1.09
CA HIS A 50 0.58 -5.15 -1.94
C HIS A 50 0.07 -4.93 -3.36
N VAL A 51 0.30 -3.74 -3.89
CA VAL A 51 -0.13 -3.32 -5.22
C VAL A 51 1.03 -2.67 -5.95
N THR A 52 1.09 -2.88 -7.26
CA THR A 52 2.13 -2.30 -8.12
C THR A 52 1.54 -1.33 -9.14
N TYR A 53 2.28 -0.27 -9.43
CA TYR A 53 1.90 0.77 -10.40
C TYR A 53 3.08 1.09 -11.32
N ASP A 54 2.77 1.58 -12.51
CA ASP A 54 3.76 2.19 -13.41
C ASP A 54 4.06 3.64 -12.95
N ILE A 55 5.04 4.28 -13.59
CA ILE A 55 5.54 5.61 -13.24
C ILE A 55 4.54 6.75 -13.50
N ASP A 56 3.44 6.46 -14.18
CA ASP A 56 2.31 7.35 -14.43
C ASP A 56 1.15 7.12 -13.45
N GLY A 57 1.30 6.18 -12.51
CA GLY A 57 0.25 5.78 -11.57
C GLY A 57 -0.76 4.77 -12.13
N THR A 58 -0.56 4.27 -13.35
CA THR A 58 -1.39 3.19 -13.90
C THR A 58 -1.17 1.91 -13.12
N HIS A 59 -2.27 1.27 -12.70
CA HIS A 59 -2.23 -0.01 -11.99
C HIS A 59 -1.60 -1.11 -12.86
N ILE A 60 -0.64 -1.85 -12.30
CA ILE A 60 -0.05 -3.04 -12.89
C ILE A 60 -0.73 -4.25 -12.25
N SER A 61 -1.47 -5.02 -13.06
CA SER A 61 -2.19 -6.21 -12.60
C SER A 61 -1.27 -7.28 -12.04
N VAL A 62 -1.82 -8.11 -11.12
CA VAL A 62 -1.12 -9.29 -10.61
C VAL A 62 -0.75 -10.20 -11.78
N PRO A 63 0.52 -10.62 -11.90
CA PRO A 63 0.93 -11.52 -12.98
C PRO A 63 0.08 -12.80 -13.02
N GLU A 64 -0.41 -13.16 -14.21
CA GLU A 64 -1.34 -14.29 -14.39
C GLU A 64 -0.80 -15.62 -13.85
N PHE A 65 0.52 -15.82 -13.88
CA PHE A 65 1.15 -17.03 -13.35
C PHE A 65 1.08 -17.16 -11.82
N TYR A 66 0.67 -16.11 -11.09
CA TYR A 66 0.33 -16.18 -9.67
C TYR A 66 -1.17 -16.39 -9.43
N VAL A 67 -2.01 -16.34 -10.46
CA VAL A 67 -3.46 -16.39 -10.31
C VAL A 67 -3.96 -17.76 -10.78
N PRO A 68 -4.72 -18.50 -9.96
CA PRO A 68 -5.36 -19.74 -10.40
C PRO A 68 -6.18 -19.52 -11.66
N GLN A 69 -6.06 -20.44 -12.62
CA GLN A 69 -6.74 -20.37 -13.92
C GLN A 69 -8.26 -20.14 -13.78
N ALA A 70 -8.89 -20.73 -12.76
CA ALA A 70 -10.31 -20.53 -12.49
C ALA A 70 -10.68 -19.06 -12.21
N LEU A 71 -9.85 -18.32 -11.46
CA LEU A 71 -10.10 -16.89 -11.21
C LEU A 71 -9.93 -16.05 -12.47
N LEU A 72 -8.97 -16.41 -13.34
CA LEU A 72 -8.80 -15.76 -14.64
C LEU A 72 -10.04 -15.98 -15.52
N GLU A 73 -10.53 -17.22 -15.62
CA GLU A 73 -11.72 -17.59 -16.40
C GLU A 73 -13.00 -16.92 -15.90
N TRP A 74 -13.10 -16.66 -14.60
CA TRP A 74 -14.24 -15.97 -14.00
C TRP A 74 -14.14 -14.45 -14.06
N GLY A 75 -13.02 -13.90 -14.56
CA GLY A 75 -12.75 -12.45 -14.52
C GLY A 75 -12.62 -11.93 -13.08
N GLN A 76 -12.16 -12.78 -12.17
CA GLN A 76 -11.97 -12.50 -10.74
C GLN A 76 -10.49 -12.48 -10.35
N ALA A 77 -9.62 -12.13 -11.30
CA ALA A 77 -8.22 -11.90 -10.99
C ALA A 77 -8.09 -10.77 -9.95
N PRO A 78 -7.36 -10.99 -8.85
CA PRO A 78 -7.25 -9.98 -7.82
C PRO A 78 -6.43 -8.80 -8.31
N SER A 79 -6.80 -7.60 -7.85
CA SER A 79 -6.06 -6.37 -8.17
C SER A 79 -4.80 -6.18 -7.29
N ALA A 80 -4.70 -6.95 -6.21
CA ALA A 80 -3.63 -6.85 -5.22
C ALA A 80 -3.31 -8.23 -4.65
N LEU A 81 -2.11 -8.38 -4.10
CA LEU A 81 -1.76 -9.58 -3.33
C LEU A 81 -1.87 -9.28 -1.84
N GLU A 82 -2.40 -10.23 -1.08
CA GLU A 82 -2.38 -10.16 0.37
C GLU A 82 -0.94 -10.39 0.87
N VAL A 83 -0.53 -9.63 1.87
CA VAL A 83 0.81 -9.74 2.46
C VAL A 83 0.77 -9.79 3.97
N ILE A 84 1.71 -10.53 4.55
CA ILE A 84 2.02 -10.53 5.97
C ILE A 84 3.46 -10.10 6.12
N VAL A 85 3.70 -9.07 6.93
CA VAL A 85 5.01 -8.47 7.11
C VAL A 85 5.42 -8.55 8.57
N SER A 86 6.57 -9.15 8.84
CA SER A 86 7.18 -9.22 10.17
C SER A 86 8.43 -8.36 10.21
N GLU A 87 8.43 -7.32 11.03
CA GLU A 87 9.55 -6.39 11.21
C GLU A 87 10.27 -6.63 12.53
N ASN A 88 11.56 -6.95 12.44
CA ASN A 88 12.40 -7.38 13.53
C ASN A 88 13.20 -6.24 14.17
N GLU A 89 13.92 -6.57 15.23
CA GLU A 89 14.73 -5.60 15.94
C GLU A 89 16.01 -5.18 15.22
N ASP A 90 16.54 -6.08 14.41
CA ASP A 90 17.78 -5.97 13.64
C ASP A 90 17.58 -5.28 12.28
N ASP A 91 16.49 -4.53 12.13
CA ASP A 91 16.07 -3.89 10.87
C ASP A 91 15.92 -4.88 9.71
N THR A 92 15.65 -6.16 10.02
CA THR A 92 15.23 -7.14 9.02
C THR A 92 13.71 -7.23 8.95
N ARG A 93 13.21 -7.49 7.75
CA ARG A 93 11.80 -7.66 7.45
C ARG A 93 11.59 -8.97 6.73
N HIS A 94 10.61 -9.75 7.16
CA HIS A 94 10.12 -10.91 6.43
C HIS A 94 8.77 -10.54 5.79
N VAL A 95 8.63 -10.80 4.50
CA VAL A 95 7.40 -10.56 3.75
C VAL A 95 6.92 -11.91 3.24
N LEU A 96 5.75 -12.33 3.71
CA LEU A 96 4.99 -13.44 3.13
C LEU A 96 3.98 -12.83 2.17
N THR A 97 4.05 -13.22 0.90
CA THR A 97 3.03 -12.87 -0.11
C THR A 97 2.14 -14.06 -0.28
N VAL A 98 0.86 -13.89 0.05
CA VAL A 98 -0.15 -14.95 -0.02
C VAL A 98 -0.65 -15.04 -1.45
N LEU A 99 -0.54 -16.23 -2.04
CA LEU A 99 -1.01 -16.46 -3.40
C LEU A 99 -2.53 -16.66 -3.40
N PRO A 100 -3.24 -16.11 -4.39
CA PRO A 100 -4.67 -16.35 -4.55
C PRO A 100 -4.96 -17.84 -4.71
N GLU A 101 -6.04 -18.31 -4.07
CA GLU A 101 -6.42 -19.72 -4.07
C GLU A 101 -7.93 -19.89 -4.33
N THR A 102 -8.34 -21.08 -4.77
CA THR A 102 -9.74 -21.44 -4.97
C THR A 102 -10.08 -22.81 -4.38
N GLY A 103 -11.37 -23.06 -4.13
CA GLY A 103 -11.85 -24.37 -3.66
C GLY A 103 -11.36 -24.74 -2.25
N CYS A 104 -10.94 -25.99 -2.06
CA CYS A 104 -10.49 -26.50 -0.75
C CYS A 104 -9.10 -25.97 -0.33
N GLY A 105 -8.41 -25.21 -1.18
CA GLY A 105 -7.09 -24.63 -0.88
C GLY A 105 -7.11 -23.52 0.18
N LEU A 106 -8.30 -23.06 0.60
CA LEU A 106 -8.46 -21.97 1.55
C LEU A 106 -7.94 -22.26 2.97
N ASP A 107 -7.60 -23.51 3.28
CA ASP A 107 -7.06 -23.91 4.59
C ASP A 107 -5.53 -24.10 4.58
N ASN A 108 -4.85 -23.98 3.43
CA ASN A 108 -3.40 -24.14 3.28
C ASN A 108 -2.85 -23.26 2.15
N LEU A 109 -2.98 -21.95 2.30
CA LEU A 109 -2.57 -20.99 1.29
C LEU A 109 -1.08 -21.08 0.98
N GLU A 110 -0.76 -21.10 -0.32
CA GLU A 110 0.61 -21.00 -0.79
C GLU A 110 1.16 -19.59 -0.52
N VAL A 111 2.42 -19.50 -0.10
CA VAL A 111 3.09 -18.23 0.17
C VAL A 111 4.46 -18.14 -0.47
N LEU A 112 4.79 -16.96 -0.99
CA LEU A 112 6.15 -16.58 -1.34
C LEU A 112 6.78 -15.86 -0.15
N GLN A 113 7.90 -16.38 0.34
CA GLN A 113 8.63 -15.75 1.44
C GLN A 113 9.85 -14.98 0.90
N ARG A 114 9.97 -13.71 1.31
CA ARG A 114 11.15 -12.87 1.06
C ARG A 114 11.68 -12.30 2.36
N ARG A 115 13.00 -12.28 2.48
CA ARG A 115 13.71 -11.53 3.53
C ARG A 115 14.28 -10.26 2.94
N GLU A 116 14.05 -9.14 3.61
CA GLU A 116 14.59 -7.82 3.26
C GLU A 116 15.38 -7.26 4.44
N THR A 117 16.42 -6.49 4.15
CA THR A 117 17.07 -5.61 5.12
C THR A 117 16.59 -4.20 4.83
N LEU A 118 16.10 -3.49 5.86
CA LEU A 118 15.70 -2.10 5.70
C LEU A 118 16.92 -1.25 5.34
N GLY A 119 16.69 -0.23 4.51
CA GLY A 119 17.74 0.72 4.14
C GLY A 119 18.23 1.53 5.35
N THR A 120 19.17 2.43 5.12
CA THR A 120 19.58 3.37 6.17
C THR A 120 18.44 4.35 6.43
N PRO A 121 18.03 4.56 7.70
CA PRO A 121 17.00 5.55 8.01
C PRO A 121 17.55 6.95 7.69
N LEU A 122 16.97 7.60 6.69
CA LEU A 122 17.34 8.95 6.30
C LEU A 122 16.67 10.00 7.19
N TRP A 123 15.44 9.71 7.63
CA TRP A 123 14.60 10.68 8.34
C TRP A 123 13.43 10.01 9.07
N LYS A 124 13.00 10.59 10.21
CA LYS A 124 11.84 10.14 11.02
C LYS A 124 11.11 11.31 11.70
N THR A 125 9.77 11.27 11.79
CA THR A 125 8.95 12.14 12.68
C THR A 125 8.16 11.36 13.72
N ASN A 126 7.79 12.05 14.81
CA ASN A 126 6.89 11.58 15.87
C ASN A 126 5.59 12.40 15.92
N GLU A 127 4.98 12.66 14.77
CA GLU A 127 3.78 13.50 14.61
C GLU A 127 2.57 12.66 14.18
N ASN A 128 1.35 13.24 14.14
CA ASN A 128 0.08 12.53 13.87
C ASN A 128 0.12 11.57 12.66
N ILE A 129 0.76 12.01 11.58
CA ILE A 129 1.13 11.16 10.45
C ILE A 129 2.64 10.95 10.59
N ALA A 130 3.07 9.98 11.36
CA ALA A 130 4.50 9.76 11.49
C ALA A 130 5.04 9.17 10.20
N ALA A 131 6.19 9.63 9.75
CA ALA A 131 6.80 9.09 8.56
C ALA A 131 8.26 8.70 8.78
N SER A 132 8.70 7.69 8.05
CA SER A 132 10.10 7.26 8.01
C SER A 132 10.52 6.99 6.59
N VAL A 133 11.76 7.35 6.26
CA VAL A 133 12.36 7.15 4.94
C VAL A 133 13.56 6.24 5.08
N TYR A 134 13.57 5.15 4.32
CA TYR A 134 14.71 4.26 4.19
C TYR A 134 15.27 4.37 2.78
N VAL A 135 16.60 4.44 2.70
CA VAL A 135 17.31 4.61 1.44
C VAL A 135 18.34 3.51 1.26
N SER A 136 18.38 2.95 0.07
CA SER A 136 19.47 2.14 -0.45
C SER A 136 19.94 2.73 -1.79
N SER A 137 20.89 2.09 -2.48
CA SER A 137 21.50 2.62 -3.70
C SER A 137 20.50 2.96 -4.82
N SER A 138 19.40 2.23 -4.94
CA SER A 138 18.41 2.40 -6.02
C SER A 138 16.96 2.25 -5.55
N ARG A 139 16.74 2.16 -4.24
CA ARG A 139 15.41 1.95 -3.67
C ARG A 139 15.19 2.87 -2.48
N LEU A 140 14.07 3.57 -2.53
CA LEU A 140 13.53 4.43 -1.49
C LEU A 140 12.27 3.80 -0.94
N GLU A 141 12.09 3.88 0.37
CA GLU A 141 10.88 3.43 1.02
C GLU A 141 10.38 4.51 1.99
N CYS A 142 9.16 4.99 1.76
CA CYS A 142 8.45 5.92 2.62
C CYS A 142 7.35 5.18 3.37
N VAL A 143 7.39 5.17 4.69
CA VAL A 143 6.36 4.57 5.55
C VAL A 143 5.61 5.68 6.25
N PHE A 144 4.29 5.69 6.15
CA PHE A 144 3.39 6.64 6.80
C PHE A 144 2.49 5.90 7.79
N ALA A 145 2.66 6.15 9.09
CA ALA A 145 1.74 5.66 10.11
C ALA A 145 0.41 6.42 10.04
N GLN A 146 -0.68 5.68 10.15
CA GLN A 146 -2.04 6.18 10.15
C GLN A 146 -2.76 5.77 11.46
N PRO A 147 -3.92 6.36 11.77
CA PRO A 147 -4.73 5.95 12.91
C PRO A 147 -5.16 4.47 12.84
N ASN A 148 -5.61 3.95 13.98
CA ASN A 148 -6.06 2.57 14.13
C ASN A 148 -5.00 1.50 13.77
N ASN A 149 -3.73 1.84 13.98
CA ASN A 149 -2.58 0.98 13.67
C ASN A 149 -2.45 0.62 12.18
N HIS A 150 -2.95 1.46 11.29
CA HIS A 150 -2.70 1.31 9.86
C HIS A 150 -1.41 2.00 9.46
N ARG A 151 -0.87 1.62 8.30
CA ARG A 151 0.18 2.36 7.63
C ARG A 151 0.09 2.18 6.12
N SER A 152 0.55 3.20 5.42
CA SER A 152 0.90 3.11 4.01
C SER A 152 2.41 3.00 3.89
N ARG A 153 2.90 2.13 3.01
CA ARG A 153 4.32 2.03 2.69
C ARG A 153 4.50 2.09 1.18
N VAL A 154 5.23 3.09 0.72
CA VAL A 154 5.48 3.37 -0.70
C VAL A 154 6.93 3.06 -0.97
N VAL A 155 7.18 2.17 -1.93
CA VAL A 155 8.51 1.81 -2.39
C VAL A 155 8.71 2.35 -3.80
N LEU A 156 9.72 3.20 -3.94
CA LEU A 156 10.11 3.81 -5.21
C LEU A 156 11.47 3.25 -5.62
N ASN A 157 11.54 2.70 -6.83
CA ASN A 157 12.80 2.31 -7.44
C ASN A 157 13.33 3.48 -8.27
N CYS A 158 14.61 3.79 -8.18
CA CYS A 158 15.23 4.92 -8.85
C CYS A 158 16.54 4.49 -9.49
N ASP A 159 16.76 4.90 -10.73
CA ASP A 159 18.09 4.88 -11.31
C ASP A 159 18.77 6.21 -11.00
N VAL A 160 19.67 6.17 -10.01
CA VAL A 160 20.40 7.35 -9.55
C VAL A 160 21.34 7.90 -10.63
N SER A 161 21.81 7.06 -11.55
CA SER A 161 22.73 7.49 -12.61
C SER A 161 22.04 8.33 -13.67
N THR A 162 20.80 7.98 -14.01
CA THR A 162 19.97 8.74 -14.95
C THR A 162 19.06 9.75 -14.25
N GLY A 163 18.99 9.70 -12.92
CA GLY A 163 18.08 10.51 -12.13
C GLY A 163 16.62 10.21 -12.45
N SER A 164 16.26 8.95 -12.73
CA SER A 164 14.92 8.58 -13.18
C SER A 164 14.19 7.66 -12.20
N LEU A 165 12.88 7.83 -12.10
CA LEU A 165 12.00 6.91 -11.38
C LEU A 165 11.77 5.66 -12.25
N GLN A 166 11.85 4.49 -11.62
CA GLN A 166 11.78 3.18 -12.28
C GLN A 166 10.54 2.42 -11.82
N LYS A 167 9.95 1.65 -12.74
CA LYS A 167 8.86 0.72 -12.44
C LYS A 167 9.37 -0.62 -11.90
N PRO A 168 8.57 -1.35 -11.11
CA PRO A 168 7.27 -0.92 -10.56
C PRO A 168 7.43 -0.01 -9.34
N ILE A 169 6.41 0.79 -9.07
CA ILE A 169 6.18 1.45 -7.80
C ILE A 169 5.32 0.52 -6.95
N SER A 170 5.76 0.17 -5.74
CA SER A 170 4.99 -0.68 -4.83
C SER A 170 4.30 0.14 -3.76
N LEU A 171 3.00 -0.04 -3.62
CA LEU A 171 2.21 0.45 -2.50
C LEU A 171 1.81 -0.71 -1.61
N TYR A 172 2.00 -0.54 -0.32
CA TYR A 172 1.51 -1.44 0.70
C TYR A 172 0.53 -0.68 1.60
N LEU A 173 -0.66 -1.23 1.77
CA LEU A 173 -1.63 -0.74 2.76
C LEU A 173 -1.78 -1.82 3.82
N GLU A 174 -1.32 -1.53 5.03
CA GLU A 174 -1.07 -2.53 6.05
C GLU A 174 -1.69 -2.13 7.39
N ARG A 175 -2.13 -3.12 8.15
CA ARG A 175 -2.64 -2.99 9.51
C ARG A 175 -1.74 -3.78 10.44
N LYS A 176 -1.36 -3.19 11.57
CA LYS A 176 -0.62 -3.89 12.61
C LYS A 176 -1.51 -4.93 13.29
N ILE A 177 -1.06 -6.17 13.31
CA ILE A 177 -1.77 -7.30 13.93
C ILE A 177 -1.08 -7.81 15.19
N SER A 178 0.19 -7.50 15.39
CA SER A 178 0.96 -7.85 16.59
C SER A 178 2.05 -6.81 16.86
N GLU A 179 2.32 -6.52 18.13
CA GLU A 179 3.49 -5.73 18.55
C GLU A 179 4.79 -6.54 18.49
N THR A 180 4.69 -7.87 18.53
CA THR A 180 5.83 -8.80 18.50
C THR A 180 5.92 -9.42 17.11
N SER A 181 7.13 -9.38 16.55
CA SER A 181 7.42 -10.00 15.27
C SER A 181 7.40 -11.51 15.40
N THR A 182 6.88 -12.18 14.38
CA THR A 182 6.96 -13.63 14.23
C THR A 182 8.14 -14.05 13.35
N GLU A 183 8.95 -13.11 12.86
CA GLU A 183 10.07 -13.38 11.96
C GLU A 183 9.65 -14.15 10.69
N GLY A 184 8.41 -13.93 10.22
CA GLY A 184 7.85 -14.63 9.07
C GLY A 184 7.38 -16.07 9.34
N ARG A 185 7.25 -16.47 10.61
CA ARG A 185 6.82 -17.82 11.02
C ARG A 185 5.30 -18.00 11.14
N ARG A 186 4.49 -17.03 10.72
CA ARG A 186 3.01 -17.17 10.78
C ARG A 186 2.47 -18.30 9.92
N ALA A 187 3.23 -18.74 8.92
CA ALA A 187 2.88 -19.90 8.10
C ALA A 187 3.32 -21.24 8.72
N ASP A 188 4.07 -21.22 9.82
CA ASP A 188 4.60 -22.44 10.44
C ASP A 188 3.49 -23.13 11.26
N GLY A 189 3.34 -24.45 11.09
CA GLY A 189 2.61 -25.29 12.05
C GLY A 189 1.12 -25.56 11.77
N GLY A 190 0.65 -25.38 10.53
CA GLY A 190 -0.72 -25.77 10.17
C GLY A 190 -1.25 -25.24 8.84
N GLY A 191 -0.43 -24.48 8.09
CA GLY A 191 -0.89 -23.75 6.92
C GLY A 191 -1.50 -22.40 7.31
N LEU A 192 -1.42 -21.43 6.39
CA LEU A 192 -2.20 -20.20 6.49
C LEU A 192 -3.58 -20.45 5.93
N ASP A 193 -4.63 -20.15 6.67
CA ASP A 193 -6.00 -20.20 6.16
C ASP A 193 -6.49 -18.80 5.76
N ALA A 194 -7.35 -18.74 4.73
CA ALA A 194 -7.89 -17.50 4.18
C ALA A 194 -8.70 -16.71 5.20
N ARG A 195 -9.38 -17.38 6.14
CA ARG A 195 -10.15 -16.70 7.18
C ARG A 195 -9.23 -15.95 8.14
N SER A 196 -8.08 -16.53 8.51
CA SER A 196 -7.07 -15.88 9.34
C SER A 196 -6.45 -14.68 8.63
N VAL A 197 -5.99 -14.84 7.40
CA VAL A 197 -5.38 -13.74 6.61
C VAL A 197 -6.38 -12.60 6.45
N SER A 198 -7.60 -12.91 6.01
CA SER A 198 -8.65 -11.91 5.82
C SER A 198 -9.02 -11.22 7.14
N GLY A 199 -9.05 -11.94 8.26
CA GLY A 199 -9.26 -11.40 9.60
C GLY A 199 -8.15 -10.44 10.05
N TRP A 200 -6.91 -10.75 9.70
CA TRP A 200 -5.73 -9.93 9.98
C TRP A 200 -5.69 -8.64 9.16
N VAL A 201 -5.97 -8.72 7.86
CA VAL A 201 -6.13 -7.53 6.98
C VAL A 201 -7.20 -6.60 7.55
N GLY A 202 -8.34 -7.16 7.96
CA GLY A 202 -9.42 -6.43 8.62
C GLY A 202 -10.39 -5.74 7.66
N PRO A 203 -11.59 -5.39 8.14
CA PRO A 203 -12.66 -4.86 7.31
C PRO A 203 -12.34 -3.50 6.66
N GLU A 204 -11.57 -2.65 7.35
CA GLU A 204 -11.24 -1.31 6.85
C GLU A 204 -10.39 -1.36 5.58
N LEU A 205 -9.35 -2.19 5.57
CA LEU A 205 -8.50 -2.37 4.40
C LEU A 205 -9.22 -3.14 3.29
N ARG A 206 -10.01 -4.17 3.63
CA ARG A 206 -10.81 -4.91 2.62
C ARG A 206 -11.81 -4.01 1.90
N ALA A 207 -12.37 -3.02 2.57
CA ALA A 207 -13.26 -2.04 1.93
C ALA A 207 -12.53 -1.17 0.90
N LEU A 208 -11.20 -1.06 0.97
CA LEU A 208 -10.38 -0.35 -0.01
C LEU A 208 -9.96 -1.23 -1.19
N GLU A 209 -10.14 -2.55 -1.14
CA GLU A 209 -9.65 -3.47 -2.16
C GLU A 209 -10.18 -3.11 -3.56
N SER A 210 -11.47 -2.77 -3.66
CA SER A 210 -12.11 -2.37 -4.92
C SER A 210 -11.64 -1.01 -5.46
N SER A 211 -10.95 -0.19 -4.65
CA SER A 211 -10.36 1.06 -5.11
C SER A 211 -8.88 0.94 -5.45
N LEU A 212 -8.24 -0.22 -5.22
CA LEU A 212 -6.82 -0.42 -5.48
C LEU A 212 -6.45 -0.34 -6.98
N ASN A 213 -7.39 -0.59 -7.86
CA ASN A 213 -7.21 -0.48 -9.31
C ASN A 213 -7.63 0.89 -9.88
N GLN A 214 -8.09 1.81 -9.03
CA GLN A 214 -8.57 3.11 -9.47
C GLN A 214 -7.42 4.09 -9.60
N PHE A 215 -7.36 4.79 -10.73
CA PHE A 215 -6.49 5.96 -10.88
C PHE A 215 -6.94 7.04 -9.90
N CYS A 216 -6.03 7.52 -9.05
CA CYS A 216 -6.33 8.62 -8.14
C CYS A 216 -5.80 9.93 -8.72
N ILE A 217 -6.64 10.96 -8.71
CA ILE A 217 -6.22 12.31 -9.08
C ILE A 217 -5.30 12.83 -7.97
N PRO A 218 -4.09 13.32 -8.29
CA PRO A 218 -3.24 13.97 -7.32
C PRO A 218 -3.97 15.12 -6.64
N THR A 219 -3.96 15.14 -5.32
CA THR A 219 -4.51 16.26 -4.55
C THR A 219 -3.38 17.21 -4.14
N ASN A 220 -3.67 18.51 -4.14
CA ASN A 220 -2.83 19.53 -3.51
C ASN A 220 -1.38 19.63 -4.07
N LEU A 221 -1.25 19.69 -5.40
CA LEU A 221 0.05 19.93 -6.04
C LEU A 221 0.54 21.38 -5.91
N ALA A 222 -0.35 22.32 -5.56
CA ALA A 222 -0.02 23.74 -5.42
C ALA A 222 1.01 24.01 -4.30
N ALA A 223 1.13 23.10 -3.33
CA ALA A 223 2.08 23.19 -2.23
C ALA A 223 3.51 22.75 -2.59
N LEU A 224 3.74 22.25 -3.80
CA LEU A 224 5.04 21.77 -4.24
C LEU A 224 5.83 22.87 -4.95
N ASP A 225 7.01 23.18 -4.43
CA ASP A 225 7.97 24.05 -5.09
C ASP A 225 8.66 23.30 -6.25
N GLY A 226 8.50 23.78 -7.49
CA GLY A 226 9.27 23.28 -8.64
C GLY A 226 8.46 23.09 -9.91
N ASN A 227 9.15 22.74 -11.00
CA ASN A 227 8.51 22.39 -12.27
C ASN A 227 8.15 20.90 -12.25
N ILE A 228 7.10 20.55 -11.50
CA ILE A 228 6.62 19.16 -11.41
C ILE A 228 6.39 18.63 -12.82
N LYS A 229 7.19 17.65 -13.22
CA LYS A 229 7.06 17.03 -14.54
C LYS A 229 6.00 15.95 -14.53
N HIS A 230 5.95 15.19 -13.43
CA HIS A 230 5.02 14.08 -13.27
C HIS A 230 4.47 14.03 -11.86
N ALA A 231 3.16 13.83 -11.75
CA ALA A 231 2.48 13.55 -10.49
C ALA A 231 1.30 12.62 -10.75
N PHE A 232 1.09 11.66 -9.84
CA PHE A 232 -0.03 10.72 -9.89
C PHE A 232 -0.46 10.37 -8.47
N GLY A 233 -1.75 10.13 -8.30
CA GLY A 233 -2.32 9.64 -7.06
C GLY A 233 -2.28 8.11 -7.04
N LEU A 234 -2.14 7.57 -5.83
CA LEU A 234 -2.26 6.16 -5.53
C LEU A 234 -3.37 5.96 -4.46
N PRO A 235 -3.97 4.78 -4.39
CA PRO A 235 -4.97 4.42 -3.38
C PRO A 235 -4.49 4.67 -1.95
N GLY A 236 -5.47 4.86 -1.05
CA GLY A 236 -5.19 5.25 0.33
C GLY A 236 -4.72 6.68 0.46
N ASN A 237 -5.07 7.58 -0.49
CA ASN A 237 -4.71 9.01 -0.50
C ASN A 237 -3.20 9.26 -0.48
N VAL A 238 -2.46 8.44 -1.22
CA VAL A 238 -1.03 8.64 -1.45
C VAL A 238 -0.86 9.44 -2.73
N THR A 239 0.05 10.41 -2.76
CA THR A 239 0.45 11.07 -4.01
C THR A 239 1.95 10.93 -4.18
N VAL A 240 2.39 10.62 -5.40
CA VAL A 240 3.81 10.63 -5.76
C VAL A 240 3.98 11.65 -6.86
N ALA A 241 4.99 12.52 -6.70
CA ALA A 241 5.41 13.45 -7.72
C ALA A 241 6.93 13.36 -7.91
N CYS A 242 7.39 13.64 -9.12
CA CYS A 242 8.81 13.72 -9.40
C CYS A 242 9.16 14.87 -10.34
N ASP A 243 10.35 15.40 -10.12
CA ASP A 243 11.01 16.35 -11.00
C ASP A 243 12.44 15.88 -11.23
N THR A 244 12.86 15.99 -12.47
CA THR A 244 14.19 15.63 -12.94
C THR A 244 14.84 16.89 -13.49
N ASP A 245 15.68 17.51 -12.69
CA ASP A 245 16.63 18.52 -13.18
C ASP A 245 17.88 17.79 -13.70
N GLU A 246 18.64 18.38 -14.62
CA GLU A 246 19.86 17.80 -15.21
C GLU A 246 20.87 17.30 -14.16
N LYS A 247 20.76 17.78 -12.91
CA LYS A 247 21.72 17.53 -11.83
C LYS A 247 21.11 16.90 -10.57
N ALA A 248 19.80 16.70 -10.52
CA ALA A 248 19.14 16.18 -9.32
C ALA A 248 17.78 15.53 -9.63
N LEU A 249 17.54 14.39 -8.97
CA LEU A 249 16.22 13.79 -8.87
C LEU A 249 15.55 14.33 -7.60
N THR A 250 14.37 14.92 -7.75
CA THR A 250 13.51 15.30 -6.62
C THR A 250 12.23 14.50 -6.67
N LEU A 251 11.88 13.87 -5.55
CA LEU A 251 10.67 13.08 -5.38
C LEU A 251 9.87 13.68 -4.24
N TRP A 252 8.56 13.71 -4.40
CA TRP A 252 7.63 14.05 -3.34
C TRP A 252 6.68 12.90 -3.12
N VAL A 253 6.51 12.50 -1.86
CA VAL A 253 5.53 11.50 -1.46
C VAL A 253 4.62 12.12 -0.43
N ASN A 254 3.32 12.19 -0.74
CA ASN A 254 2.30 12.64 0.17
C ASN A 254 1.49 11.48 0.72
N GLN A 255 1.06 11.63 1.96
CA GLN A 255 -0.07 10.89 2.52
C GLN A 255 -1.08 11.87 3.11
N ALA A 256 -2.30 11.84 2.60
CA ALA A 256 -3.41 12.61 3.16
C ALA A 256 -4.26 11.76 4.12
N TYR A 257 -4.72 12.37 5.21
CA TYR A 257 -5.61 11.79 6.18
C TYR A 257 -6.52 12.87 6.79
N GLY A 258 -7.83 12.77 6.53
CA GLY A 258 -8.78 13.82 6.92
C GLY A 258 -8.48 15.14 6.18
N ASP A 259 -8.38 16.22 6.95
CA ASP A 259 -8.02 17.57 6.50
C ASP A 259 -6.49 17.82 6.50
N GLN A 260 -5.69 16.82 6.88
CA GLN A 260 -4.24 16.95 6.97
C GLN A 260 -3.57 16.16 5.86
N SER A 261 -2.46 16.68 5.35
CA SER A 261 -1.57 15.92 4.48
C SER A 261 -0.12 16.08 4.92
N ARG A 262 0.68 15.04 4.74
CA ARG A 262 2.12 15.09 4.99
C ARG A 262 2.86 14.84 3.70
N TRP A 263 3.68 15.81 3.33
CA TRP A 263 4.64 15.68 2.25
C TRP A 263 6.02 15.31 2.78
N ILE A 264 6.66 14.38 2.08
CA ILE A 264 8.08 14.08 2.20
C ILE A 264 8.71 14.43 0.86
N GLU A 265 9.65 15.37 0.86
CA GLU A 265 10.53 15.59 -0.28
C GLU A 265 11.82 14.81 -0.08
N LEU A 266 12.23 14.09 -1.12
CA LEU A 266 13.49 13.37 -1.22
C LEU A 266 14.28 13.95 -2.39
N LYS A 267 15.48 14.44 -2.14
CA LYS A 267 16.35 15.00 -3.16
C LYS A 267 17.64 14.19 -3.25
N CYS A 268 17.91 13.63 -4.43
CA CYS A 268 19.18 12.99 -4.73
C CYS A 268 20.07 13.93 -5.54
N ARG A 269 21.27 14.22 -5.03
CA ARG A 269 22.30 14.98 -5.75
C ARG A 269 23.66 14.38 -5.47
N ASN A 270 24.46 14.15 -6.51
CA ASN A 270 25.78 13.51 -6.40
C ASN A 270 25.73 12.16 -5.65
N ASN A 271 24.71 11.33 -5.92
CA ASN A 271 24.45 10.06 -5.23
C ASN A 271 24.15 10.17 -3.72
N GLU A 272 23.93 11.38 -3.20
CA GLU A 272 23.54 11.60 -1.82
C GLU A 272 22.06 11.98 -1.73
N TRP A 273 21.33 11.27 -0.87
CA TRP A 273 19.93 11.55 -0.59
C TRP A 273 19.77 12.49 0.60
N LYS A 274 18.85 13.44 0.47
CA LYS A 274 18.39 14.32 1.55
C LYS A 274 16.87 14.26 1.63
N ALA A 275 16.32 14.31 2.84
CA ALA A 275 14.89 14.33 3.07
C ALA A 275 14.48 15.57 3.85
N ARG A 276 13.35 16.16 3.48
CA ARG A 276 12.61 17.14 4.30
C ARG A 276 11.13 16.77 4.31
N SER A 277 10.41 17.18 5.34
CA SER A 277 8.95 17.01 5.38
C SER A 277 8.28 18.28 5.83
N TRP A 278 7.03 18.45 5.45
CA TRP A 278 6.15 19.44 6.03
C TRP A 278 4.73 18.89 6.16
N LEU A 279 4.01 19.45 7.11
CA LEU A 279 2.58 19.26 7.24
C LEU A 279 1.88 20.34 6.43
N ASP A 280 0.84 19.94 5.71
CA ASP A 280 -0.02 20.85 4.99
C ASP A 280 -1.48 20.60 5.35
N THR A 281 -2.29 21.66 5.31
CA THR A 281 -3.73 21.57 5.54
C THR A 281 -4.41 21.54 4.19
N ILE A 282 -5.23 20.51 3.95
CA ILE A 282 -6.03 20.43 2.73
C ILE A 282 -7.15 21.46 2.88
N THR A 283 -6.92 22.68 2.40
CA THR A 283 -8.00 23.66 2.27
C THR A 283 -8.90 23.16 1.16
N SER A 284 -10.07 22.63 1.52
CA SER A 284 -11.14 22.44 0.54
C SER A 284 -11.53 23.84 0.07
N ASP A 285 -11.01 24.28 -1.07
CA ASP A 285 -11.61 25.40 -1.77
C ASP A 285 -13.06 24.98 -2.05
N ALA A 286 -13.99 25.54 -1.28
CA ALA A 286 -15.40 25.28 -1.43
C ALA A 286 -15.84 25.86 -2.77
N THR A 287 -15.80 25.03 -3.81
CA THR A 287 -16.49 25.26 -5.09
C THR A 287 -17.93 24.80 -4.97
#